data_AF-A0A2X1QNH0-F1
#
_entry.id   AF-A0A2X1QNH0-F1
#
_cell.length_a   1.000
_cell.length_b   1.000
_cell.length_c   1.000
_cell.angle_alpha   90.00
_cell.angle_beta   90.00
_cell.angle_gamma   90.00
#
_symmetry.space_group_name_H-M   'P 1'
#
loop_
_entity.id
_entity.type
_entity.pdbx_description
1 polymer ?
#
loop_
_entity_poly.entity_id
_entity_poly.type
_entity_poly.pdbx_seq_one_letter_code
_entity_poly.pdbx_strand_id
1 'polypeptide(L)'
;MKCFSKNGQVDKFPLSELAEGQLNDESEYFGYYVHKGLFEEYAEFGRGHGHDLAPFDMYHKARGLRWPVVEGKETLWRYREGYDPYVKEGEGVAFYGYPDKKAIILAVPYEPPAESPDNEYDLWLSTGRVLEHWHTGTMTRRVPELHRAFPNNLVWMHPLDAQARGLRHGDKIKISSRRGENDFLFRYSRT
;
A
#
# COMPACT_ATOMS: atom_id res chain seq x y z
N MET A 1 -35.02 0.48 1.24
CA MET A 1 -33.54 0.36 1.26
C MET A 1 -33.05 1.16 2.47
N LYS A 2 -32.54 0.52 3.52
CA LYS A 2 -31.97 1.25 4.67
C LYS A 2 -30.64 1.85 4.20
N CYS A 3 -30.51 3.16 4.25
CA CYS A 3 -29.24 3.82 3.97
C CYS A 3 -28.30 3.50 5.16
N PHE A 4 -27.22 2.77 4.91
CA PHE A 4 -26.29 2.32 5.97
C PHE A 4 -25.67 3.47 6.75
N SER A 5 -25.57 4.67 6.15
CA SER A 5 -25.01 5.87 6.76
C SER A 5 -26.01 6.68 7.60
N LYS A 6 -27.29 6.31 7.65
CA LYS A 6 -28.28 6.96 8.54
C LYS A 6 -28.60 6.06 9.73
N ASN A 7 -27.63 5.94 10.64
CA ASN A 7 -27.63 4.97 11.73
C ASN A 7 -27.56 5.58 13.14
N GLY A 8 -27.61 6.92 13.24
CA GLY A 8 -27.49 7.70 14.47
C GLY A 8 -26.06 8.05 14.86
N GLN A 9 -25.04 7.42 14.25
CA GLN A 9 -23.62 7.69 14.51
C GLN A 9 -22.97 8.48 13.39
N VAL A 10 -23.23 8.11 12.14
CA VAL A 10 -22.65 8.78 10.96
C VAL A 10 -23.38 10.09 10.65
N ASP A 11 -24.71 10.13 10.82
CA ASP A 11 -25.56 11.28 10.49
C ASP A 11 -25.66 12.35 11.59
N LYS A 12 -24.90 12.20 12.69
CA LYS A 12 -24.89 13.18 13.79
C LYS A 12 -24.12 14.48 13.47
N PHE A 13 -23.30 14.48 12.43
CA PHE A 13 -22.45 15.61 12.07
C PHE A 13 -23.15 16.50 11.03
N PRO A 14 -23.56 17.73 11.38
CA PRO A 14 -24.28 18.62 10.47
C PRO A 14 -23.38 19.16 9.35
N LEU A 15 -24.00 19.57 8.24
CA LEU A 15 -23.30 20.22 7.12
C LEU A 15 -22.57 21.50 7.51
N SER A 16 -22.98 22.17 8.60
CA SER A 16 -22.30 23.37 9.11
C SER A 16 -20.87 23.12 9.59
N GLU A 17 -20.47 21.86 9.78
CA GLU A 17 -19.08 21.49 10.12
C GLU A 17 -18.17 21.30 8.90
N LEU A 18 -18.72 21.32 7.68
CA LEU A 18 -17.91 21.35 6.47
C LEU A 18 -17.09 22.64 6.42
N ALA A 19 -15.82 22.52 6.04
CA ALA A 19 -14.98 23.69 5.82
C ALA A 19 -15.54 24.53 4.66
N GLU A 20 -15.56 25.85 4.85
CA GLU A 20 -16.10 26.79 3.87
C GLU A 20 -15.39 26.65 2.52
N GLY A 21 -16.16 26.58 1.43
CA GLY A 21 -15.63 26.45 0.07
C GLY A 21 -15.18 25.03 -0.33
N GLN A 22 -15.40 24.01 0.49
CA GLN A 22 -15.17 22.62 0.08
C GLN A 22 -16.38 22.08 -0.70
N LEU A 23 -16.14 21.69 -1.95
CA LEU A 23 -17.10 20.92 -2.75
C LEU A 23 -17.21 19.52 -2.18
N ASN A 24 -18.43 19.10 -1.83
CA ASN A 24 -18.71 17.78 -1.26
C ASN A 24 -20.11 17.32 -1.67
N ASP A 25 -20.22 16.85 -2.91
CA ASP A 25 -21.47 16.40 -3.53
C ASP A 25 -22.16 15.30 -2.70
N GLU A 26 -21.38 14.40 -2.08
CA GLU A 26 -21.93 13.34 -1.24
C GLU A 26 -22.62 13.91 0.01
N SER A 27 -21.97 14.84 0.72
CA SER A 27 -22.56 15.43 1.93
C SER A 27 -23.80 16.27 1.59
N GLU A 28 -23.78 17.02 0.48
CA GLU A 28 -24.96 17.73 -0.03
C GLU A 28 -26.11 16.78 -0.34
N TYR A 29 -25.82 15.65 -0.99
CA TYR A 29 -26.82 14.62 -1.30
C TYR A 29 -27.42 13.98 -0.04
N PHE A 30 -26.59 13.66 0.96
CA PHE A 30 -27.06 12.98 2.18
C PHE A 30 -27.67 13.94 3.22
N GLY A 31 -27.36 15.24 3.17
CA GLY A 31 -27.87 16.27 4.08
C GLY A 31 -27.12 16.37 5.42
N TYR A 32 -25.96 15.72 5.54
CA TYR A 32 -25.08 15.74 6.71
C TYR A 32 -23.63 15.44 6.29
N TYR A 33 -22.66 15.69 7.17
CA TYR A 33 -21.24 15.52 6.86
C TYR A 33 -20.83 14.03 6.87
N VAL A 34 -21.16 13.32 5.80
CA VAL A 34 -21.03 11.86 5.70
C VAL A 34 -19.58 11.36 5.85
N HIS A 35 -18.59 12.09 5.32
CA HIS A 35 -17.18 11.68 5.42
C HIS A 35 -16.67 11.69 6.86
N LYS A 36 -16.98 12.74 7.63
CA LYS A 36 -16.64 12.83 9.05
C LYS A 36 -17.32 11.72 9.85
N GLY A 37 -18.62 11.52 9.59
CA GLY A 37 -19.39 10.46 10.23
C GLY A 37 -18.81 9.07 10.03
N LEU A 38 -18.52 8.70 8.77
CA LEU A 38 -17.95 7.39 8.43
C LEU A 38 -16.56 7.20 9.05
N PHE A 39 -15.72 8.24 9.02
CA PHE A 39 -14.39 8.17 9.60
C PHE A 39 -14.44 7.99 11.12
N GLU A 40 -15.27 8.77 11.82
CA GLU A 40 -15.37 8.72 13.28
C GLU A 40 -15.97 7.39 13.77
N GLU A 41 -16.95 6.85 13.04
CA GLU A 41 -17.47 5.50 13.29
C GLU A 41 -16.39 4.43 13.05
N TYR A 42 -15.64 4.52 11.94
CA TYR A 42 -14.54 3.60 11.67
C TYR A 42 -13.45 3.67 12.74
N ALA A 43 -13.07 4.87 13.17
CA ALA A 43 -12.03 5.09 14.16
C ALA A 43 -12.36 4.45 15.51
N GLU A 44 -13.65 4.36 15.87
CA GLU A 44 -14.10 3.73 17.11
C GLU A 44 -13.64 2.27 17.22
N PHE A 45 -13.63 1.51 16.12
CA PHE A 45 -13.18 0.11 16.14
C PHE A 45 -11.69 -0.07 16.47
N GLY A 46 -10.86 0.96 16.26
CA GLY A 46 -9.42 0.94 16.54
C GLY A 46 -9.02 1.50 17.90
N ARG A 47 -9.89 2.31 18.52
CA ARG A 47 -9.60 3.00 19.79
C ARG A 47 -9.39 2.01 20.93
N GLY A 48 -8.34 2.21 21.72
CA GLY A 48 -7.97 1.32 22.84
C GLY A 48 -7.28 0.01 22.44
N HIS A 49 -7.10 -0.25 21.14
CA HIS A 49 -6.55 -1.50 20.61
C HIS A 49 -5.20 -1.31 19.91
N GLY A 50 -4.52 -0.19 20.14
CA GLY A 50 -3.25 0.11 19.47
C GLY A 50 -3.40 0.50 18.01
N HIS A 51 -4.61 0.87 17.58
CA HIS A 51 -4.93 1.37 16.24
C HIS A 51 -5.67 2.71 16.30
N ASP A 52 -5.47 3.47 17.38
CA ASP A 52 -6.13 4.75 17.62
C ASP A 52 -5.80 5.75 16.50
N LEU A 53 -6.85 6.25 15.87
CA LEU A 53 -6.76 7.35 14.92
C LEU A 53 -7.09 8.66 15.64
N ALA A 54 -6.51 9.76 15.16
CA ALA A 54 -6.86 11.07 15.67
C ALA A 54 -8.34 11.39 15.33
N PRO A 55 -9.00 12.28 16.08
CA PRO A 55 -10.24 12.89 15.62
C PRO A 55 -10.11 13.44 14.20
N PHE A 56 -11.15 13.28 13.39
CA PHE A 56 -11.21 13.66 11.97
C PHE A 56 -10.70 15.09 11.73
N ASP A 57 -11.13 16.03 12.57
CA ASP A 57 -10.80 17.46 12.45
C ASP A 57 -9.29 17.74 12.63
N MET A 58 -8.54 16.85 13.28
CA MET A 58 -7.08 17.00 13.41
C MET A 58 -6.37 16.79 12.08
N TYR A 59 -6.88 15.90 11.22
CA TYR A 59 -6.28 15.63 9.91
C TYR A 59 -6.44 16.80 8.93
N HIS A 60 -7.42 17.69 9.16
CA HIS A 60 -7.52 18.95 8.41
C HIS A 60 -6.44 19.97 8.78
N LYS A 61 -5.76 19.78 9.92
CA LYS A 61 -4.72 20.68 10.44
C LYS A 61 -3.31 20.09 10.33
N ALA A 62 -3.21 18.77 10.19
CA ALA A 62 -1.96 18.02 10.13
C ALA A 62 -1.69 17.48 8.72
N ARG A 63 -0.42 17.27 8.37
CA ARG A 63 0.00 16.60 7.13
C ARG A 63 0.14 15.08 7.36
N GLY A 64 -0.94 14.48 7.86
CA GLY A 64 -0.94 13.10 8.33
C GLY A 64 -0.44 12.97 9.77
N LEU A 65 -0.84 11.87 10.41
CA LEU A 65 -0.46 11.48 11.78
C LEU A 65 -0.23 9.97 11.81
N ARG A 66 0.78 9.52 12.56
CA ARG A 66 1.09 8.09 12.72
C ARG A 66 0.35 7.50 13.91
N TRP A 67 -0.43 6.45 13.65
CA TRP A 67 -1.12 5.70 14.69
C TRP A 67 -0.13 4.81 15.48
N PRO A 68 -0.42 4.48 16.76
CA PRO A 68 -1.54 4.99 17.56
C PRO A 68 -1.45 6.50 17.82
N VAL A 69 -2.57 7.21 17.70
CA VAL A 69 -2.71 8.60 18.11
C VAL A 69 -3.55 8.66 19.38
N VAL A 70 -2.90 8.86 20.52
CA VAL A 70 -3.55 8.91 21.84
C VAL A 70 -3.41 10.31 22.42
N GLU A 71 -4.50 10.86 22.94
CA GLU A 71 -4.54 12.25 23.45
C GLU A 71 -4.02 13.28 22.42
N GLY A 72 -4.25 13.02 21.12
CA GLY A 72 -3.80 13.88 20.02
C GLY A 72 -2.30 13.82 19.72
N LYS A 73 -1.54 12.91 20.34
CA LYS A 73 -0.10 12.72 20.09
C LYS A 73 0.13 11.48 19.23
N GLU A 74 0.88 11.64 18.14
CA GLU A 74 1.25 10.51 17.28
C GLU A 74 2.36 9.64 17.90
N THR A 75 2.36 8.37 17.55
CA THR A 75 3.41 7.42 17.97
C THR A 75 4.51 7.37 16.92
N LEU A 76 5.70 7.83 17.29
CA LEU A 76 6.87 7.82 16.40
C LEU A 76 7.56 6.46 16.35
N TRP A 77 7.53 5.72 17.47
CA TRP A 77 8.17 4.44 17.63
C TRP A 77 7.30 3.50 18.47
N ARG A 78 6.70 2.51 17.79
CA ARG A 78 5.89 1.48 18.45
C ARG A 78 6.74 0.52 19.29
N TYR A 79 6.13 -0.02 20.34
CA TYR A 79 6.70 -0.97 21.30
C TYR A 79 7.83 -0.42 22.17
N ARG A 80 8.06 0.90 22.19
CA ARG A 80 9.12 1.54 22.99
C ARG A 80 8.54 2.44 24.08
N GLU A 81 9.00 2.26 25.30
CA GLU A 81 8.66 3.13 26.44
C GLU A 81 9.01 4.60 26.13
N GLY A 82 8.12 5.51 26.52
CA GLY A 82 8.25 6.96 26.28
C GLY A 82 7.86 7.41 24.87
N TYR A 83 7.63 6.48 23.93
CA TYR A 83 7.17 6.78 22.57
C TYR A 83 5.80 6.18 22.26
N ASP A 84 5.57 4.94 22.66
CA ASP A 84 4.31 4.23 22.45
C ASP A 84 3.46 4.29 23.72
N PRO A 85 2.24 4.87 23.67
CA PRO A 85 1.36 5.00 24.83
C PRO A 85 0.91 3.64 25.41
N TYR A 86 1.07 2.54 24.66
CA TYR A 86 0.71 1.19 25.12
C TYR A 86 1.84 0.47 25.85
N VAL A 87 3.03 1.08 25.95
CA VAL A 87 4.16 0.52 26.71
C VAL A 87 4.22 1.18 28.08
N LYS A 88 4.13 0.36 29.12
CA LYS A 88 4.11 0.87 30.49
C LYS A 88 5.50 1.32 30.92
N GLU A 89 5.55 2.27 31.85
CA GLU A 89 6.78 2.71 32.49
C GLU A 89 7.50 1.52 33.13
N GLY A 90 8.81 1.42 32.90
CA GLY A 90 9.66 0.33 33.38
C GLY A 90 9.70 -0.92 32.49
N GLU A 91 8.93 -0.98 31.39
CA GLU A 91 8.99 -2.12 30.46
C GLU A 91 10.12 -1.98 29.42
N GLY A 92 10.57 -0.76 29.13
CA GLY A 92 11.60 -0.43 28.13
C GLY A 92 11.15 -0.72 26.69
N VAL A 93 10.94 -2.00 26.37
CA VAL A 93 10.38 -2.49 25.10
C VAL A 93 9.35 -3.58 25.40
N ALA A 94 8.15 -3.47 24.83
CA ALA A 94 7.07 -4.43 25.04
C ALA A 94 6.32 -4.75 23.74
N PHE A 95 6.39 -6.00 23.29
CA PHE A 95 5.61 -6.50 22.14
C PHE A 95 4.23 -6.96 22.62
N TYR A 96 3.39 -6.01 23.04
CA TYR A 96 2.06 -6.26 23.65
C TYR A 96 1.03 -6.99 22.77
N GLY A 97 1.37 -7.32 21.52
CA GLY A 97 0.59 -8.27 20.72
C GLY A 97 0.71 -9.73 21.20
N TYR A 98 1.71 -10.03 22.04
CA TYR A 98 1.91 -11.33 22.65
C TYR A 98 1.71 -11.27 24.18
N PRO A 99 1.13 -12.31 24.80
CA PRO A 99 0.89 -12.33 26.24
C PRO A 99 2.16 -12.13 27.11
N ASP A 100 3.31 -12.61 26.65
CA ASP A 100 4.60 -12.49 27.33
C ASP A 100 5.40 -11.25 26.94
N LYS A 101 4.85 -10.43 26.03
CA LYS A 101 5.42 -9.18 25.51
C LYS A 101 6.77 -9.31 24.82
N LYS A 102 7.13 -10.51 24.34
CA LYS A 102 8.39 -10.77 23.64
C LYS A 102 8.21 -10.85 22.13
N ALA A 103 9.24 -10.45 21.40
CA ALA A 103 9.33 -10.74 19.98
C ALA A 103 9.61 -12.23 19.77
N ILE A 104 9.03 -12.79 18.71
CA ILE A 104 9.27 -14.17 18.32
C ILE A 104 10.34 -14.20 17.23
N ILE A 105 11.38 -15.00 17.45
CA ILE A 105 12.36 -15.32 16.41
C ILE A 105 11.89 -16.60 15.73
N LEU A 106 11.62 -16.52 14.42
CA LEU A 106 11.18 -17.65 13.62
C LEU A 106 12.35 -18.22 12.84
N ALA A 107 12.79 -19.44 13.18
CA ALA A 107 13.80 -20.20 12.46
C ALA A 107 13.13 -21.18 11.50
N VAL A 108 12.54 -20.66 10.43
CA VAL A 108 11.85 -21.48 9.42
C VAL A 108 12.85 -22.11 8.44
N PRO A 109 12.68 -23.39 8.07
CA PRO A 109 13.52 -24.01 7.05
C PRO A 109 13.29 -23.36 5.68
N TYR A 110 14.27 -23.49 4.78
CA TYR A 110 14.12 -23.05 3.40
C TYR A 110 13.06 -23.89 2.67
N GLU A 111 12.16 -23.22 1.96
CA GLU A 111 11.19 -23.81 1.06
C GLU A 111 11.45 -23.29 -0.36
N PRO A 112 11.62 -24.18 -1.36
CA PRO A 112 11.83 -23.75 -2.74
C PRO A 112 10.59 -23.08 -3.33
N PRO A 113 10.75 -22.22 -4.35
CA PRO A 113 9.61 -21.66 -5.08
C PRO A 113 8.72 -22.76 -5.65
N ALA A 114 7.40 -22.52 -5.66
CA ALA A 114 6.41 -23.46 -6.19
C ALA A 114 6.67 -23.89 -7.65
N GLU A 115 7.36 -23.05 -8.42
CA GLU A 115 7.83 -23.34 -9.77
C GLU A 115 9.29 -22.91 -9.87
N SER A 116 10.18 -23.88 -10.07
CA SER A 116 11.60 -23.66 -10.32
C SER A 116 11.91 -23.94 -11.79
N PRO A 117 12.93 -23.30 -12.38
CA PRO A 117 13.36 -23.59 -13.74
C PRO A 117 13.69 -25.05 -13.95
N ASP A 118 13.42 -25.54 -15.15
CA ASP A 118 13.68 -26.91 -15.58
C ASP A 118 14.16 -26.93 -17.04
N ASN A 119 14.21 -28.12 -17.64
CA ASN A 119 14.72 -28.28 -19.01
C ASN A 119 13.83 -27.61 -20.08
N GLU A 120 12.56 -27.34 -19.79
CA GLU A 120 11.61 -26.71 -20.71
C GLU A 120 11.54 -25.19 -20.47
N TYR A 121 11.52 -24.76 -19.21
CA TYR A 121 11.51 -23.34 -18.81
C TYR A 121 12.75 -23.05 -17.96
N ASP A 122 13.86 -22.68 -18.63
CA ASP A 122 15.20 -22.67 -18.03
C ASP A 122 15.61 -21.33 -17.39
N LEU A 123 14.67 -20.38 -17.24
CA LEU A 123 14.92 -19.06 -16.69
C LEU A 123 14.00 -18.73 -15.52
N TRP A 124 14.55 -17.98 -14.55
CA TRP A 124 13.73 -17.28 -13.56
C TRP A 124 13.09 -16.04 -14.17
N LEU A 125 11.78 -15.89 -14.01
CA LEU A 125 11.06 -14.66 -14.34
C LEU A 125 10.69 -13.93 -13.05
N SER A 126 11.08 -12.66 -12.96
CA SER A 126 10.66 -11.75 -11.90
C SER A 126 10.06 -10.50 -12.51
N THR A 127 8.98 -9.98 -11.90
CA THR A 127 8.34 -8.75 -12.33
C THR A 127 8.74 -7.61 -11.39
N GLY A 128 8.98 -6.44 -11.98
CA GLY A 128 9.40 -5.25 -11.26
C GLY A 128 8.47 -4.07 -11.49
N ARG A 129 8.73 -2.98 -10.77
CA ARG A 129 8.09 -1.68 -11.02
C ARG A 129 8.99 -0.83 -11.89
N VAL A 130 8.34 0.01 -12.69
CA VAL A 130 8.99 1.12 -13.39
C VAL A 130 8.49 2.42 -12.78
N LEU A 131 9.31 3.46 -12.82
CA LEU A 131 9.02 4.72 -12.16
C LEU A 131 7.81 5.43 -12.79
N GLU A 132 7.66 5.31 -14.10
CA GLU A 132 6.73 6.08 -14.91
C GLU A 132 5.28 5.59 -14.78
N HIS A 133 5.07 4.32 -14.45
CA HIS A 133 3.74 3.71 -14.51
C HIS A 133 3.27 3.15 -13.18
N TRP A 134 2.08 3.61 -12.79
CA TRP A 134 1.39 3.08 -11.62
C TRP A 134 0.52 1.89 -12.04
N HIS A 135 0.91 0.70 -11.58
CA HIS A 135 0.18 -0.55 -11.81
C HIS A 135 -0.23 -0.77 -13.27
N THR A 136 -1.53 -0.86 -13.55
CA THR A 136 -2.10 -1.09 -14.88
C THR A 136 -1.94 0.11 -15.83
N GLY A 137 -1.51 1.27 -15.29
CA GLY A 137 -1.27 2.47 -16.06
C GLY A 137 -2.55 3.18 -16.55
N THR A 138 -3.74 2.80 -16.06
CA THR A 138 -5.01 3.43 -16.47
C THR A 138 -5.05 4.95 -16.22
N MET A 139 -4.26 5.43 -15.27
CA MET A 139 -4.04 6.85 -14.99
C MET A 139 -2.76 7.37 -15.65
N THR A 140 -1.60 6.79 -15.32
CA THR A 140 -0.29 7.36 -15.70
C THR A 140 0.02 7.28 -17.19
N ARG A 141 -0.50 6.27 -17.91
CA ARG A 141 -0.32 6.21 -19.37
C ARG A 141 -1.08 7.29 -20.13
N ARG A 142 -2.00 8.01 -19.46
CA ARG A 142 -2.69 9.17 -20.04
C ARG A 142 -1.86 10.45 -19.94
N VAL A 143 -0.78 10.45 -19.15
CA VAL A 143 0.17 11.56 -19.06
C VAL A 143 1.21 11.41 -20.18
N PRO A 144 1.22 12.28 -21.20
CA PRO A 144 2.05 12.10 -22.39
C PRO A 144 3.55 11.98 -22.09
N GLU A 145 4.04 12.71 -21.09
CA GLU A 145 5.44 12.72 -20.67
C GLU A 145 5.86 11.34 -20.13
N LEU A 146 5.05 10.76 -19.23
CA LEU A 146 5.30 9.44 -18.64
C LEU A 146 5.20 8.34 -19.69
N HIS A 147 4.21 8.43 -20.58
CA HIS A 147 4.06 7.47 -21.65
C HIS A 147 5.24 7.51 -22.63
N ARG A 148 5.74 8.71 -22.98
CA ARG A 148 6.90 8.85 -23.88
C ARG A 148 8.19 8.32 -23.25
N ALA A 149 8.37 8.50 -21.94
CA ALA A 149 9.55 8.01 -21.24
C ALA A 149 9.62 6.47 -21.19
N PHE A 150 8.48 5.80 -20.99
CA PHE A 150 8.42 4.34 -20.94
C PHE A 150 7.20 3.78 -21.71
N PRO A 151 7.24 3.75 -23.06
CA PRO A 151 6.05 3.42 -23.86
C PRO A 151 5.76 1.92 -23.92
N ASN A 152 6.82 1.11 -23.95
CA ASN A 152 6.78 -0.32 -24.25
C ASN A 152 6.92 -1.18 -23.00
N ASN A 153 6.40 -2.39 -23.04
CA ASN A 153 6.71 -3.41 -22.05
C ASN A 153 8.11 -3.96 -22.35
N LEU A 154 9.03 -3.75 -21.41
CA LEU A 154 10.40 -4.18 -21.55
C LEU A 154 10.65 -5.47 -20.77
N VAL A 155 11.58 -6.27 -21.28
CA VAL A 155 12.18 -7.39 -20.54
C VAL A 155 13.68 -7.18 -20.48
N TRP A 156 14.23 -7.42 -19.30
CA TRP A 156 15.64 -7.35 -19.04
C TRP A 156 16.23 -8.74 -18.88
N MET A 157 17.38 -8.98 -19.49
CA MET A 157 18.12 -10.25 -19.37
C MET A 157 19.60 -9.95 -19.21
N HIS A 158 20.28 -10.81 -18.45
CA HIS A 158 21.72 -10.76 -18.31
C HIS A 158 22.42 -10.96 -19.67
N PRO A 159 23.54 -10.27 -19.97
CA PRO A 159 24.16 -10.32 -21.30
C PRO A 159 24.59 -11.71 -21.73
N LEU A 160 25.02 -12.56 -20.79
CA LEU A 160 25.46 -13.93 -21.09
C LEU A 160 24.29 -14.81 -21.58
N ASP A 161 23.13 -14.74 -20.91
CA ASP A 161 21.94 -15.50 -21.30
C ASP A 161 21.40 -15.03 -22.65
N ALA A 162 21.41 -13.71 -22.86
CA ALA A 162 21.00 -13.11 -24.12
C ALA A 162 21.95 -13.47 -25.26
N GLN A 163 23.27 -13.50 -25.02
CA GLN A 163 24.25 -13.93 -26.01
C GLN A 163 24.08 -15.42 -26.35
N ALA A 164 23.90 -16.29 -25.35
CA ALA A 164 23.64 -17.71 -25.54
C ALA A 164 22.38 -17.97 -26.39
N ARG A 165 21.41 -17.04 -26.34
CA ARG A 165 20.15 -17.08 -27.11
C ARG A 165 20.18 -16.25 -28.41
N GLY A 166 21.31 -15.65 -28.76
CA GLY A 166 21.44 -14.82 -29.97
C GLY A 166 20.61 -13.53 -29.96
N LEU A 167 20.20 -13.05 -28.79
CA LEU A 167 19.34 -11.87 -28.64
C LEU A 167 20.17 -10.57 -28.66
N ARG A 168 19.65 -9.55 -29.34
CA ARG A 168 20.22 -8.21 -29.42
C ARG A 168 19.28 -7.19 -28.80
N HIS A 169 19.88 -6.17 -28.19
CA HIS A 169 19.15 -5.07 -27.60
C HIS A 169 18.11 -4.45 -28.55
N GLY A 170 16.86 -4.36 -28.11
CA GLY A 170 15.75 -3.85 -28.92
C GLY A 170 15.04 -4.91 -29.77
N ASP A 171 15.44 -6.17 -29.72
CA ASP A 171 14.69 -7.25 -30.36
C ASP A 171 13.30 -7.39 -29.71
N LYS A 172 12.28 -7.69 -30.52
CA LYS A 172 10.98 -8.13 -30.03
C LYS A 172 11.08 -9.62 -29.72
N ILE A 173 10.85 -9.99 -28.47
CA ILE A 173 10.94 -11.37 -28.02
C ILE A 173 9.62 -11.80 -27.39
N LYS A 174 9.33 -13.09 -27.48
CA LYS A 174 8.22 -13.70 -26.77
C LYS A 174 8.73 -14.37 -25.51
N ILE A 175 8.09 -14.10 -24.38
CA ILE A 175 8.31 -14.81 -23.12
C ILE A 175 7.15 -15.79 -22.96
N SER A 176 7.46 -17.06 -22.78
CA SER A 176 6.49 -18.12 -22.51
C SER A 176 6.68 -18.71 -21.11
N SER A 177 5.58 -19.17 -20.53
CA SER A 177 5.52 -19.92 -19.29
C SER A 177 4.48 -21.03 -19.44
N ARG A 178 4.41 -21.94 -18.46
CA ARG A 178 3.37 -22.97 -18.37
C ARG A 178 1.93 -22.42 -18.44
N ARG A 179 1.75 -21.13 -18.13
CA ARG A 179 0.44 -20.45 -18.03
C ARG A 179 0.10 -19.57 -19.23
N GLY A 180 1.03 -19.35 -20.16
CA GLY A 180 0.81 -18.48 -21.31
C GLY A 180 2.06 -17.74 -21.76
N GLU A 181 1.87 -16.89 -22.76
CA GLU A 181 2.94 -16.18 -23.46
C GLU A 181 2.59 -14.72 -23.74
N ASN A 182 3.59 -13.84 -23.84
CA ASN A 182 3.43 -12.43 -24.20
C ASN A 182 4.69 -11.89 -24.91
N ASP A 183 4.50 -10.86 -25.73
CA ASP A 183 5.58 -10.18 -26.48
C ASP A 183 6.13 -8.98 -25.70
N PHE A 184 7.47 -8.85 -25.71
CA PHE A 184 8.21 -7.80 -25.02
C PHE A 184 9.31 -7.21 -25.90
N LEU A 185 9.75 -6.01 -25.57
CA LEU A 185 10.96 -5.42 -26.14
C LEU A 185 12.17 -5.72 -25.24
N PHE A 186 13.18 -6.36 -25.80
CA PHE A 186 14.34 -6.80 -25.04
C PHE A 186 15.33 -5.66 -24.74
N ARG A 187 15.85 -5.61 -23.52
CA ARG A 187 16.96 -4.76 -23.07
C ARG A 187 17.99 -5.59 -22.30
N TYR A 188 19.27 -5.29 -22.49
CA TYR A 188 20.30 -5.86 -21.63
C TYR A 188 20.19 -5.25 -20.23
N SER A 189 20.43 -6.05 -19.20
CA SER A 189 20.69 -5.55 -17.85
C SER A 189 21.98 -6.12 -17.31
N ARG A 190 22.83 -5.26 -16.74
CA ARG A 190 24.11 -5.65 -16.11
C ARG A 190 24.01 -5.85 -14.60
N THR A 191 22.82 -5.65 -14.04
CA THR A 191 22.50 -5.97 -12.65
C THR A 191 22.05 -7.40 -12.53
#